data_AF-A0A381YNF6-F1
#
_entry.id   AF-A0A381YNF6-F1
#
_cell.length_a   1.000
_cell.length_b   1.000
_cell.length_c   1.000
_cell.angle_alpha   90.00
_cell.angle_beta   90.00
_cell.angle_gamma   90.00
#
_symmetry.space_group_name_H-M   'P 1'
#
loop_
_entity.id
_entity.type
_entity.pdbx_description
1 polymer ?
#
loop_
_entity_poly.entity_id
_entity_poly.type
_entity_poly.pdbx_seq_one_letter_code
_entity_poly.pdbx_strand_id
1 'polypeptide(L)'
;MLFHVTAAHDHMTCPGREGGAGSDAAREALKWLEGNDEVKVLGQWSHQPSHKSFAIIESDDFAAVTALLRQPMLMGITEVLPVNDGIASRKARGWWGN
;
A
#
# COMPACT_ATOMS: atom_id res chain seq x y z
N MET A 1 -13.07 -0.45 5.99
CA MET A 1 -12.75 0.94 5.52
C MET A 1 -11.71 0.91 4.41
N LEU A 2 -11.62 1.94 3.56
CA LEU A 2 -10.56 2.06 2.54
C LEU A 2 -9.51 3.09 2.92
N PHE A 3 -8.25 2.78 2.61
CA PHE A 3 -7.10 3.66 2.81
C PHE A 3 -6.32 3.80 1.50
N HIS A 4 -6.02 5.03 1.12
CA HIS A 4 -5.03 5.31 0.10
C HIS A 4 -3.66 5.46 0.77
N VAL A 5 -2.69 4.70 0.28
CA VAL A 5 -1.33 4.69 0.80
C VAL A 5 -0.38 5.20 -0.26
N THR A 6 0.42 6.20 0.09
CA THR A 6 1.60 6.61 -0.69
C THR A 6 2.84 6.28 0.12
N ALA A 7 3.70 5.39 -0.37
CA ALA A 7 5.00 5.13 0.25
C ALA A 7 6.12 5.56 -0.69
N ALA A 8 7.13 6.22 -0.14
CA ALA A 8 8.28 6.73 -0.87
C ALA A 8 9.55 6.50 -0.06
N HIS A 9 10.60 6.07 -0.73
CA HIS A 9 11.93 5.91 -0.15
C HIS A 9 12.97 6.47 -1.12
N ASP A 10 14.26 6.45 -0.78
CA ASP A 10 15.31 6.90 -1.69
C ASP A 10 16.29 5.78 -2.04
N HIS A 11 17.27 6.09 -2.89
CA HIS A 11 18.27 5.11 -3.33
C HIS A 11 19.11 4.52 -2.19
N MET A 12 19.23 5.21 -1.05
CA MET A 12 20.00 4.76 0.12
C MET A 12 19.26 3.72 0.93
N THR A 13 17.93 3.87 1.04
CA THR A 13 17.05 2.96 1.77
C THR A 13 16.36 1.93 0.87
N CYS A 14 16.66 1.93 -0.43
CA CYS A 14 16.16 0.95 -1.39
C CYS A 14 16.62 -0.47 -1.01
N PRO A 15 15.69 -1.42 -0.76
CA PRO A 15 16.03 -2.82 -0.45
C PRO A 15 16.79 -3.52 -1.57
N GLY A 16 16.56 -3.10 -2.82
CA GLY A 16 17.25 -3.61 -4.00
C GLY A 16 18.62 -2.96 -4.25
N ARG A 17 19.10 -2.06 -3.39
CA ARG A 17 20.35 -1.32 -3.60
C ARG A 17 21.57 -2.22 -3.77
N GLU A 18 21.76 -3.16 -2.86
CA GLU A 18 22.96 -4.03 -2.81
C GLU A 18 22.79 -5.26 -3.72
N GLY A 19 21.63 -5.92 -3.66
CA GLY A 19 21.40 -7.21 -4.32
C GLY A 19 20.47 -7.16 -5.54
N GLY A 20 20.02 -5.98 -5.96
CA GLY A 20 19.05 -5.82 -7.04
C GLY A 20 17.63 -6.26 -6.67
N ALA A 21 16.72 -6.18 -7.65
CA ALA A 21 15.30 -6.46 -7.49
C ALA A 21 14.96 -7.92 -7.14
N GLY A 22 15.87 -8.86 -7.41
CA GLY A 22 15.70 -10.28 -7.11
C GLY A 22 16.20 -10.72 -5.73
N SER A 23 16.77 -9.80 -4.95
CA SER A 23 17.36 -10.09 -3.64
C SER A 23 16.31 -10.44 -2.57
N ASP A 24 16.73 -11.16 -1.54
CA ASP A 24 15.84 -11.49 -0.42
C ASP A 24 15.39 -10.23 0.33
N ALA A 25 16.24 -9.20 0.42
CA ALA A 25 15.86 -7.91 0.97
C ALA A 25 14.72 -7.25 0.16
N ALA A 26 14.78 -7.29 -1.17
CA ALA A 26 13.71 -6.80 -2.02
C ALA A 26 12.41 -7.61 -1.88
N ARG A 27 12.51 -8.94 -1.77
CA ARG A 27 11.34 -9.82 -1.56
C ARG A 27 10.66 -9.55 -0.22
N GLU A 28 11.41 -9.50 0.87
CA GLU A 28 10.86 -9.24 2.20
C GLU A 28 10.26 -7.83 2.31
N ALA A 29 10.85 -6.83 1.67
CA ALA A 29 10.30 -5.47 1.64
C ALA A 29 8.94 -5.36 0.91
N LEU A 30 8.61 -6.32 0.04
CA LEU A 30 7.35 -6.39 -0.69
C LEU A 30 6.30 -7.29 -0.02
N LYS A 31 6.64 -7.96 1.08
CA LYS A 31 5.74 -8.92 1.74
C LYS A 31 4.42 -8.33 2.22
N TRP A 32 4.41 -7.05 2.57
CA TRP A 32 3.19 -6.34 2.96
C TRP A 32 2.12 -6.34 1.86
N LEU A 33 2.50 -6.52 0.59
CA LEU A 33 1.58 -6.61 -0.55
C LEU A 33 0.65 -7.82 -0.46
N GLU A 34 1.04 -8.87 0.27
CA GLU A 34 0.25 -10.09 0.45
C GLU A 34 -0.96 -9.84 1.36
N GLY A 35 -0.95 -8.76 2.15
CA GLY A 35 -1.95 -8.53 3.20
C GLY A 35 -1.86 -9.57 4.32
N ASN A 36 -2.94 -9.70 5.07
CA ASN A 36 -3.14 -10.73 6.10
C ASN A 36 -4.65 -10.88 6.40
N ASP A 37 -4.99 -11.60 7.47
CA ASP A 37 -6.39 -11.85 7.87
C ASP A 37 -7.17 -10.56 8.23
N GLU A 38 -6.48 -9.50 8.63
CA GLU A 38 -7.08 -8.23 9.08
C GLU A 38 -7.05 -7.15 7.99
N VAL A 39 -6.13 -7.26 7.03
CA VAL A 39 -5.82 -6.22 6.05
C VAL A 39 -5.70 -6.79 4.66
N LYS A 40 -6.53 -6.30 3.75
CA LYS A 40 -6.51 -6.67 2.34
C LYS A 40 -5.89 -5.58 1.49
N VAL A 41 -4.85 -5.89 0.74
CA VAL A 41 -4.30 -5.00 -0.29
C VAL A 41 -5.12 -5.18 -1.57
N LEU A 42 -5.92 -4.18 -1.93
CA LEU A 42 -6.81 -4.25 -3.09
C LEU A 42 -6.06 -4.01 -4.41
N GLY A 43 -4.97 -3.27 -4.36
CA GLY A 43 -4.11 -3.01 -5.50
C GLY A 43 -2.91 -2.19 -5.08
N GLN A 44 -1.80 -2.40 -5.79
CA GLN A 44 -0.58 -1.62 -5.63
C GLN A 44 0.05 -1.33 -6.98
N TRP A 45 0.58 -0.12 -7.10
CA TRP A 45 1.28 0.37 -8.27
C TRP A 45 2.55 1.10 -7.83
N SER A 46 3.54 1.15 -8.69
CA SER A 46 4.82 1.78 -8.40
C SER A 46 5.33 2.63 -9.55
N HIS A 47 5.87 3.80 -9.25
CA HIS A 47 6.74 4.54 -10.15
C HIS A 47 8.20 4.32 -9.72
N GLN A 48 8.79 3.25 -10.28
CA GLN A 48 10.12 2.77 -9.89
C GLN A 48 11.22 3.84 -9.97
N PRO A 49 11.30 4.69 -11.03
CA PRO A 49 12.36 5.71 -11.12
C PRO A 49 12.34 6.74 -10.00
N SER A 50 11.18 7.02 -9.41
CA SER A 50 11.05 7.97 -8.28
C SER A 50 10.97 7.30 -6.91
N HIS A 51 11.11 5.97 -6.85
CA HIS A 51 10.97 5.18 -5.62
C HIS A 51 9.65 5.41 -4.89
N LYS A 52 8.55 5.61 -5.63
CA LYS A 52 7.20 5.80 -5.09
C LYS A 52 6.29 4.62 -5.38
N SER A 53 5.46 4.27 -4.40
CA SER A 53 4.37 3.31 -4.54
C SER A 53 3.05 3.88 -4.05
N PHE A 54 1.97 3.44 -4.68
CA PHE A 54 0.59 3.81 -4.42
C PHE A 54 -0.20 2.53 -4.18
N ALA A 55 -0.99 2.47 -3.12
CA ALA A 55 -1.84 1.31 -2.84
C ALA A 55 -3.20 1.71 -2.30
N ILE A 56 -4.19 0.86 -2.56
CA ILE A 56 -5.49 0.90 -1.88
C ILE A 56 -5.54 -0.30 -0.94
N ILE A 57 -5.79 -0.03 0.33
CA ILE A 57 -5.89 -1.03 1.39
C ILE A 57 -7.30 -1.01 1.97
N GLU A 58 -7.87 -2.18 2.22
CA GLU A 58 -9.11 -2.39 2.92
C GLU A 58 -8.83 -3.02 4.30
N SER A 59 -9.37 -2.41 5.36
CA SER A 59 -9.31 -2.93 6.74
C SER A 59 -10.40 -2.28 7.58
N ASP A 60 -10.88 -2.97 8.61
CA ASP A 60 -11.78 -2.41 9.61
C ASP A 60 -11.05 -1.79 10.81
N ASP A 61 -9.73 -1.97 10.89
CA ASP A 61 -8.88 -1.40 11.92
C ASP A 61 -7.66 -0.66 11.32
N PHE A 62 -7.51 0.61 11.69
CA PHE A 62 -6.37 1.42 11.29
C PHE A 62 -5.07 0.95 11.95
N ALA A 63 -5.13 0.42 13.19
CA ALA A 63 -3.92 -0.10 13.85
C ALA A 63 -3.35 -1.30 13.06
N ALA A 64 -4.20 -2.22 12.60
CA ALA A 64 -3.80 -3.31 11.71
C ALA A 64 -3.12 -2.80 10.40
N VAL A 65 -3.65 -1.73 9.79
CA VAL A 65 -3.03 -1.11 8.60
C VAL A 65 -1.64 -0.58 8.92
N THR A 66 -1.47 0.14 10.03
CA THR A 66 -0.15 0.64 10.44
C THR A 66 0.83 -0.47 10.78
N ALA A 67 0.37 -1.57 11.36
CA ALA A 67 1.20 -2.74 11.65
C ALA A 67 1.71 -3.40 10.35
N LEU A 68 0.82 -3.59 9.36
CA LEU A 68 1.18 -4.12 8.05
C LEU A 68 2.23 -3.24 7.34
N LEU A 69 2.06 -1.92 7.40
CA LEU A 69 2.92 -0.93 6.72
C LEU A 69 4.22 -0.62 7.47
N ARG A 70 4.58 -1.38 8.51
CA ARG A 70 5.77 -1.10 9.33
C ARG A 70 7.06 -1.05 8.51
N GLN A 71 7.23 -1.98 7.56
CA GLN A 71 8.40 -2.01 6.67
C GLN A 71 8.47 -0.78 5.74
N PRO A 72 7.41 -0.45 4.97
CA PRO A 72 7.34 0.83 4.24
C PRO A 72 7.71 2.07 5.07
N MET A 73 7.21 2.16 6.31
CA MET A 73 7.51 3.27 7.22
C MET A 73 8.98 3.32 7.69
N LEU A 74 9.68 2.19 7.71
CA LEU A 74 11.11 2.15 8.06
C LEU A 74 12.01 2.51 6.87
N MET A 75 11.57 2.23 5.65
CA MET A 75 12.31 2.57 4.43
C MET A 75 12.22 4.06 4.09
N GLY A 76 11.13 4.73 4.45
CA GLY A 76 10.95 6.15 4.16
C GLY A 76 9.59 6.68 4.59
N ILE A 77 9.07 7.64 3.82
CA ILE A 77 7.80 8.30 4.12
C ILE A 77 6.65 7.41 3.68
N THR A 78 5.71 7.14 4.58
CA THR A 78 4.45 6.47 4.26
C THR A 78 3.29 7.35 4.71
N GLU A 79 2.50 7.82 3.76
CA GLU A 79 1.25 8.54 4.00
C GLU A 79 0.07 7.55 3.90
N VAL A 80 -0.82 7.59 4.89
CA VAL A 80 -2.01 6.72 4.94
C VAL A 80 -3.23 7.60 5.17
N LEU A 81 -4.11 7.68 4.16
CA LEU A 81 -5.31 8.52 4.20
C LEU A 81 -6.56 7.66 4.10
N PRO A 82 -7.54 7.79 5.01
CA PRO A 82 -8.85 7.18 4.81
C PRO A 82 -9.53 7.81 3.59
N VAL A 83 -10.16 6.98 2.75
CA VAL A 83 -10.84 7.42 1.52
C VAL A 83 -12.22 6.80 1.40
N ASN A 84 -13.10 7.47 0.65
CA ASN A 84 -14.46 6.99 0.38
C ASN A 84 -14.48 6.02 -0.80
N ASP A 85 -15.36 5.00 -0.74
CA ASP A 85 -15.68 4.15 -1.88
C ASP A 85 -16.81 4.77 -2.72
N GLY A 86 -16.44 5.46 -3.80
CA GLY A 86 -17.39 6.05 -4.74
C GLY A 86 -18.23 5.03 -5.51
N ILE A 87 -17.69 3.84 -5.79
CA ILE A 87 -18.40 2.78 -6.52
C ILE A 87 -19.48 2.18 -5.63
N ALA A 88 -19.13 1.78 -4.41
CA ALA A 88 -20.10 1.30 -3.42
C ALA A 88 -21.17 2.36 -3.16
N SER A 89 -20.75 3.63 -2.99
CA SER A 89 -21.68 4.75 -2.79
C SER A 89 -22.67 4.91 -3.96
N ARG A 90 -22.23 4.82 -5.21
CA ARG A 90 -23.14 4.91 -6.38
C ARG A 90 -24.12 3.74 -6.42
N LYS A 91 -23.64 2.51 -6.19
CA LYS A 91 -24.49 1.31 -6.18
C LYS A 91 -25.54 1.38 -5.08
N ALA A 92 -25.14 1.77 -3.87
CA ALA A 92 -26.04 1.93 -2.72
C ALA A 92 -27.17 2.96 -2.98
N ARG A 93 -26.88 3.99 -3.77
CA ARG A 93 -27.87 5.02 -4.16
C ARG A 93 -28.74 4.64 -5.36
N GLY A 94 -28.52 3.47 -5.98
CA GLY A 94 -29.22 3.08 -7.21
C GLY A 94 -28.83 3.92 -8.44
N TRP A 95 -27.66 4.57 -8.41
CA TRP A 95 -27.18 5.44 -9.50
C TRP A 95 -26.30 4.68 -10.50
N TRP A 96 -26.33 3.35 -10.49
CA TRP A 96 -25.48 2.54 -11.35
C TRP A 96 -26.22 2.17 -12.64
N GLY A 97 -25.71 2.61 -13.80
CA GLY A 97 -26.26 2.23 -15.11
C GLY A 97 -27.62 2.83 -15.47
N ASN A 98 -28.16 3.72 -14.65
CA ASN A 98 -29.29 4.60 -14.97
C ASN A 98 -28.79 5.89 -15.63
#